data_AF-A0A450YGW3-F1
#
_entry.id   AF-A0A450YGW3-F1
#
_cell.length_a   1.000
_cell.length_b   1.000
_cell.length_c   1.000
_cell.angle_alpha   90.00
_cell.angle_beta   90.00
_cell.angle_gamma   90.00
#
_symmetry.space_group_name_H-M   'P 1'
#
loop_
_entity.id
_entity.type
_entity.pdbx_description
1 polymer ?
#
loop_
_entity_poly.entity_id
_entity_poly.type
_entity_poly.pdbx_seq_one_letter_code
_entity_poly.pdbx_strand_id
1 'polypeptide(L)'
;MEYGQLQDLKNWAGGWRFPDLWLQILNGEEPDPETLQTLLRGYAEPVLPSELWGELLEKGEFDAGASLLDNREFLAKWPEKDRDELERELERYQSEHQNKIEVDSGYE
;
A
#
# COMPACT_ATOMS: atom_id res chain seq x y z
N MET A 1 21.82 -2.81 3.65
CA MET A 1 21.38 -1.46 4.06
C MET A 1 21.47 -1.30 5.57
N GLU A 2 21.74 -0.10 6.08
CA GLU A 2 21.63 0.18 7.53
C GLU A 2 20.15 0.22 7.94
N TYR A 3 19.83 -0.33 9.12
CA TYR A 3 18.47 -0.48 9.64
C TYR A 3 17.64 0.83 9.64
N GLY A 4 18.30 1.99 9.77
CA GLY A 4 17.64 3.30 9.77
C GLY A 4 17.11 3.74 8.39
N GLN A 5 17.80 3.37 7.31
CA GLN A 5 17.43 3.81 5.95
C GLN A 5 16.12 3.17 5.47
N LEU A 6 15.89 1.90 5.84
CA LEU A 6 14.62 1.21 5.56
C LEU A 6 13.47 1.82 6.35
N GLN A 7 13.72 2.27 7.58
CA GLN A 7 12.72 2.86 8.44
C GLN A 7 12.30 4.27 7.94
N ASP A 8 13.24 5.04 7.42
CA ASP A 8 12.94 6.32 6.76
C ASP A 8 12.14 6.12 5.47
N LEU A 9 12.45 5.07 4.70
CA LEU A 9 11.70 4.74 3.48
C LEU A 9 10.27 4.25 3.76
N LYS A 10 10.05 3.50 4.85
CA LYS A 10 8.69 3.12 5.31
C LYS A 10 7.81 4.34 5.59
N ASN A 11 8.42 5.43 6.07
CA ASN A 11 7.73 6.68 6.40
C ASN A 11 7.77 7.71 5.26
N TRP A 12 8.21 7.32 4.07
CA TRP A 12 8.32 8.25 2.96
C TRP A 12 6.93 8.66 2.45
N ALA A 13 6.56 9.92 2.69
CA ALA A 13 5.25 10.47 2.33
C ALA A 13 4.89 10.29 0.84
N GLY A 14 5.88 10.26 -0.06
CA GLY A 14 5.67 10.07 -1.50
C GLY A 14 5.87 8.65 -2.00
N GLY A 15 6.19 7.69 -1.12
CA GLY A 15 6.57 6.33 -1.50
C GLY A 15 5.46 5.56 -2.20
N TRP A 16 4.21 5.82 -1.85
CA TRP A 16 3.02 5.20 -2.45
C TRP A 16 2.92 5.42 -3.97
N ARG A 17 3.60 6.44 -4.53
CA ARG A 17 3.69 6.65 -5.98
C ARG A 17 4.50 5.57 -6.70
N PHE A 18 5.21 4.74 -5.95
CA PHE A 18 6.03 3.63 -6.41
C PHE A 18 5.55 2.36 -5.70
N PRO A 19 4.34 1.85 -6.02
CA PRO A 19 3.68 0.84 -5.21
C PRO A 19 4.49 -0.45 -5.05
N ASP A 20 5.12 -0.96 -6.12
CA ASP A 20 5.93 -2.19 -6.05
C ASP A 20 7.08 -2.06 -5.04
N LEU A 21 7.84 -0.96 -5.12
CA LEU A 21 8.92 -0.71 -4.18
C LEU A 21 8.41 -0.51 -2.76
N TRP A 22 7.35 0.28 -2.63
CA TRP A 22 6.81 0.64 -1.34
C TRP A 22 6.25 -0.57 -0.61
N LEU A 23 5.57 -1.48 -1.32
CA LEU A 23 5.13 -2.77 -0.80
C LEU A 23 6.29 -3.66 -0.38
N GLN A 24 7.33 -3.81 -1.22
CA GLN A 24 8.54 -4.56 -0.87
C GLN A 24 9.15 -4.02 0.44
N ILE A 25 9.29 -2.70 0.56
CA ILE A 25 9.86 -2.06 1.76
C ILE A 25 8.97 -2.30 2.99
N LEU A 26 7.64 -2.18 2.86
CA LEU A 26 6.71 -2.46 3.96
C LEU A 26 6.82 -3.90 4.44
N ASN A 27 6.87 -4.84 3.49
CA ASN A 27 7.01 -6.28 3.72
C ASN A 27 8.40 -6.69 4.23
N GLY A 28 9.34 -5.74 4.29
CA GLY A 28 10.71 -5.99 4.76
C GLY A 28 11.57 -6.71 3.72
N GLU A 29 11.15 -6.72 2.47
CA GLU A 29 11.89 -7.24 1.34
C GLU A 29 12.97 -6.25 0.91
N GLU A 30 14.11 -6.78 0.44
CA GLU A 30 15.17 -5.95 -0.10
C GLU A 30 14.82 -5.62 -1.57
N PRO A 31 14.64 -4.33 -1.91
CA PRO A 31 14.23 -3.98 -3.24
C PRO A 31 15.29 -4.25 -4.28
N ASP A 32 14.85 -4.72 -5.43
CA ASP A 32 15.76 -5.07 -6.50
C ASP A 32 16.46 -3.80 -7.07
N PRO A 33 17.72 -3.94 -7.55
CA PRO A 33 18.48 -2.80 -8.04
C PRO A 33 17.86 -2.06 -9.24
N GLU A 34 17.00 -2.73 -10.02
CA GLU A 34 16.31 -2.14 -11.16
C GLU A 34 15.17 -1.22 -10.71
N THR A 35 14.35 -1.66 -9.76
CA THR A 35 13.30 -0.87 -9.12
C THR A 35 13.87 0.38 -8.44
N LEU A 36 15.01 0.25 -7.75
CA LEU A 36 15.71 1.40 -7.17
C LEU A 36 16.21 2.38 -8.24
N GLN A 37 16.70 1.90 -9.38
CA GLN A 37 17.13 2.77 -10.48
C GLN A 37 15.96 3.50 -11.14
N THR A 38 14.81 2.86 -11.30
CA THR A 38 13.60 3.49 -11.81
C THR A 38 13.18 4.67 -10.93
N LEU A 39 13.34 4.53 -9.62
CA LEU A 39 13.06 5.58 -8.65
C LEU A 39 14.04 6.75 -8.72
N LEU A 40 15.34 6.46 -8.77
CA LEU A 40 16.39 7.47 -8.89
C LEU A 40 16.32 8.28 -10.18
N ARG A 41 15.76 7.70 -11.24
CA ARG A 41 15.59 8.37 -12.54
C ARG A 41 14.25 9.11 -12.67
N GLY A 42 13.34 8.98 -11.70
CA GLY A 42 12.06 9.67 -11.71
C GLY A 42 11.10 9.21 -12.83
N TYR A 43 11.26 8.00 -13.35
CA TYR A 43 10.46 7.45 -14.45
C TYR A 43 9.18 6.71 -13.99
N ALA A 44 8.65 7.01 -12.80
CA ALA A 44 7.35 6.44 -12.43
C ALA A 44 6.23 7.25 -13.06
N GLU A 45 5.38 6.55 -13.81
CA GLU A 45 4.07 7.09 -14.18
C GLU A 45 3.29 7.39 -12.88
N PRO A 46 2.63 8.56 -12.79
CA PRO A 46 1.85 8.88 -11.62
C PRO A 46 0.66 7.91 -11.51
N VAL A 47 0.70 7.01 -10.54
CA VAL A 47 -0.44 6.16 -10.17
C VAL A 47 -1.51 7.01 -9.50
N LEU A 48 -2.77 6.86 -9.90
CA LEU A 48 -3.87 7.55 -9.23
C LEU A 48 -4.10 6.94 -7.83
N PRO A 49 -4.37 7.75 -6.79
CA PRO A 49 -4.66 7.24 -5.45
C PRO A 49 -5.76 6.17 -5.41
N SER A 50 -6.80 6.34 -6.22
CA SER A 50 -7.92 5.39 -6.34
C SER A 50 -7.52 4.07 -6.98
N GLU A 51 -6.66 4.10 -8.00
CA GLU A 51 -6.15 2.89 -8.68
C GLU A 51 -5.28 2.09 -7.72
N LEU A 52 -4.34 2.76 -7.03
CA LEU A 52 -3.53 2.12 -6.00
C LEU A 52 -4.40 1.50 -4.91
N TRP A 53 -5.37 2.24 -4.40
CA TRP A 53 -6.24 1.76 -3.33
C TRP A 53 -7.04 0.53 -3.74
N GLY A 54 -7.64 0.56 -4.93
CA GLY A 54 -8.34 -0.61 -5.48
C GLY A 54 -7.44 -1.83 -5.57
N GLU A 55 -6.21 -1.64 -6.08
CA GLU A 55 -5.24 -2.72 -6.21
C GLU A 55 -4.84 -3.32 -4.84
N LEU A 56 -4.62 -2.48 -3.82
CA LEU A 56 -4.28 -2.95 -2.47
C LEU A 56 -5.41 -3.79 -1.87
N LEU A 57 -6.65 -3.35 -2.02
CA LEU A 57 -7.82 -4.08 -1.54
C LEU A 57 -8.01 -5.42 -2.26
N GLU A 58 -7.81 -5.44 -3.57
CA GLU A 58 -7.91 -6.66 -4.40
C GLU A 58 -6.81 -7.68 -4.07
N LYS A 59 -5.57 -7.21 -3.83
CA LYS A 59 -4.43 -8.05 -3.48
C LYS A 59 -4.41 -8.49 -2.01
N GLY A 60 -5.25 -7.89 -1.17
CA GLY A 60 -5.26 -8.14 0.27
C GLY A 60 -4.09 -7.49 1.02
N GLU A 61 -3.48 -6.45 0.44
CA GLU A 61 -2.36 -5.68 1.00
C GLU A 61 -2.87 -4.68 2.05
N PHE A 62 -3.55 -5.19 3.07
CA PHE A 62 -4.30 -4.38 4.01
C PHE A 62 -3.43 -3.54 4.94
N ASP A 63 -2.24 -4.03 5.31
CA ASP A 63 -1.27 -3.29 6.13
C ASP A 63 -0.71 -2.08 5.38
N ALA A 64 -0.52 -2.21 4.07
CA ALA A 64 -0.18 -1.11 3.18
C ALA A 64 -1.36 -0.13 3.09
N GLY A 65 -2.58 -0.62 2.87
CA GLY A 65 -3.80 0.21 2.92
C GLY A 65 -3.90 1.04 4.21
N ALA A 66 -3.69 0.42 5.37
CA ALA A 66 -3.69 1.10 6.67
C ALA A 66 -2.61 2.20 6.75
N SER A 67 -1.41 1.92 6.23
CA SER A 67 -0.30 2.88 6.19
C SER A 67 -0.61 4.13 5.34
N LEU A 68 -1.46 4.02 4.30
CA LEU A 68 -1.90 5.18 3.50
C LEU A 68 -2.86 6.10 4.24
N LEU A 69 -3.64 5.58 5.19
CA LEU A 69 -4.61 6.37 5.97
C LEU A 69 -3.94 7.41 6.88
N ASP A 70 -2.66 7.21 7.20
CA ASP A 70 -1.84 8.16 7.95
C ASP A 70 -0.96 9.04 7.03
N ASN A 71 -1.00 8.79 5.71
CA ASN A 71 -0.24 9.54 4.73
C ASN A 71 -1.01 10.77 4.24
N ARG A 72 -0.63 11.95 4.77
CA ARG A 72 -1.25 13.23 4.40
C ARG A 72 -1.16 13.57 2.92
N GLU A 73 -0.10 13.14 2.24
CA GLU A 73 0.08 13.45 0.81
C GLU A 73 -0.85 12.62 -0.06
N PHE A 74 -1.04 11.35 0.28
CA PHE A 74 -2.02 10.47 -0.36
C PHE A 74 -3.43 11.03 -0.20
N LEU A 75 -3.85 11.34 1.03
CA LEU A 75 -5.18 11.92 1.31
C LEU A 75 -5.38 13.27 0.61
N ALA A 76 -4.37 14.13 0.58
CA ALA A 76 -4.44 15.41 -0.13
C ALA A 76 -4.60 15.25 -1.66
N LYS A 77 -4.15 14.13 -2.21
CA LYS A 77 -4.32 13.79 -3.63
C LYS A 77 -5.62 13.06 -3.92
N TRP A 78 -6.37 12.67 -2.88
CA TRP A 78 -7.66 12.01 -3.00
C TRP A 78 -8.79 12.77 -2.31
N PRO A 79 -9.17 13.96 -2.84
CA PRO A 79 -10.15 14.83 -2.18
C PRO A 79 -11.58 14.26 -2.19
N GLU A 80 -11.85 13.21 -2.97
CA GLU A 80 -13.17 12.60 -3.10
C GLU A 80 -13.53 11.68 -1.95
N LYS A 81 -12.54 11.21 -1.17
CA LYS A 81 -12.77 10.34 -0.01
C LYS A 81 -12.03 10.86 1.23
N ASP A 82 -12.77 10.93 2.33
CA ASP A 82 -12.19 11.21 3.63
C ASP A 82 -11.57 9.96 4.26
N ARG A 83 -10.63 10.15 5.18
CA ARG A 83 -9.92 9.08 5.92
C ARG A 83 -10.89 8.05 6.51
N ASP A 84 -11.97 8.51 7.13
CA ASP A 84 -12.96 7.64 7.78
C ASP A 84 -13.70 6.74 6.78
N GLU A 85 -13.88 7.20 5.53
CA GLU A 85 -14.53 6.39 4.49
C GLU A 85 -13.58 5.30 3.99
N LEU A 86 -12.31 5.65 3.79
CA LEU A 86 -11.26 4.69 3.42
C LEU A 86 -11.03 3.65 4.52
N GLU A 87 -11.04 4.06 5.79
CA GLU A 87 -10.93 3.16 6.94
C GLU A 87 -12.06 2.12 6.96
N ARG A 88 -13.33 2.56 6.80
CA ARG A 88 -14.48 1.63 6.72
C ARG A 88 -14.38 0.69 5.53
N GLU A 89 -13.87 1.18 4.40
CA GLU A 89 -13.70 0.36 3.20
C GLU A 89 -12.65 -0.73 3.44
N LEU A 90 -11.52 -0.38 4.06
CA LEU A 90 -10.47 -1.30 4.44
C LEU A 90 -11.00 -2.39 5.39
N GLU A 91 -11.72 -2.00 6.45
CA GLU A 91 -12.32 -2.94 7.41
C GLU A 91 -13.30 -3.91 6.76
N ARG A 92 -14.13 -3.40 5.83
CA ARG A 92 -15.08 -4.22 5.07
C ARG A 92 -14.34 -5.28 4.24
N TYR A 93 -13.36 -4.87 3.45
CA TYR A 93 -12.60 -5.79 2.60
C TYR A 93 -11.79 -6.80 3.42
N GLN A 94 -11.17 -6.39 4.52
CA GLN A 94 -10.49 -7.30 5.45
C GLN A 94 -11.47 -8.38 5.97
N SER A 95 -12.66 -7.96 6.40
CA SER A 95 -13.69 -8.87 6.90
C SER A 95 -14.19 -9.84 5.82
N GLU A 96 -14.44 -9.35 4.61
CA GLU A 96 -14.85 -10.18 3.46
C GLU A 96 -13.77 -11.20 3.07
N HIS A 97 -12.50 -10.81 3.13
CA HIS A 97 -11.38 -11.68 2.81
C HIS A 97 -11.19 -12.78 3.87
N GLN A 98 -11.31 -12.44 5.15
CA GLN A 98 -11.28 -13.42 6.24
C GLN A 98 -12.42 -14.44 6.14
N ASN A 99 -13.65 -13.96 5.92
CA ASN A 99 -14.82 -14.85 5.76
C ASN A 99 -14.69 -15.79 4.55
N LYS A 100 -14.09 -15.34 3.43
CA LYS A 100 -13.83 -16.21 2.28
C LYS A 100 -12.86 -17.34 2.61
N ILE A 101 -11.78 -17.04 3.35
CA ILE A 101 -10.80 -18.04 3.78
C ILE A 101 -11.43 -19.08 4.72
N GLU A 102 -12.30 -18.64 5.63
CA GLU A 102 -13.01 -19.53 6.55
C GLU A 102 -14.03 -20.44 5.85
N VAL A 103 -14.71 -19.93 4.80
CA VAL A 103 -15.67 -20.73 4.00
C VAL A 103 -14.96 -21.79 3.16
N ASP A 104 -13.79 -21.50 2.59
CA ASP A 104 -12.99 -22.47 1.84
C ASP A 104 -12.31 -23.52 2.75
N SER A 105 -12.04 -23.18 4.02
CA SER A 105 -11.41 -24.10 4.99
C SER A 105 -12.42 -24.98 5.77
N GLY A 106 -13.72 -24.79 5.54
CA GLY A 106 -14.81 -25.47 6.27
C GLY A 106 -15.37 -26.73 5.60
N TYR A 107 -14.78 -27.19 4.50
CA TYR A 107 -15.13 -28.44 3.81
C TYR A 107 -13.96 -29.43 3.84
N GLU A 108 -13.81 -30.15 4.95
CA GLU A 108 -13.14 -31.46 5.00
C GLU A 108 -14.09 -32.51 5.57
#